data_AF-A0A2N6ESF6-F1
#
_entry.id   AF-A0A2N6ESF6-F1
#
_cell.length_a   1.000
_cell.length_b   1.000
_cell.length_c   1.000
_cell.angle_alpha   90.00
_cell.angle_beta   90.00
_cell.angle_gamma   90.00
#
_symmetry.space_group_name_H-M   'P 1'
#
loop_
_entity.id
_entity.type
_entity.pdbx_description
1 polymer ?
#
loop_
_entity_poly.entity_id
_entity_poly.type
_entity_poly.pdbx_seq_one_letter_code
_entity_poly.pdbx_strand_id
1 'polypeptide(L)'
;MPACIDFNYLDYLRSFLTTGPGVQLTFLTYGYEMPLSANTLKFIFCSFMLLLLLSACQVATTHLPEEFQNDNSALPAIAGMQTTIDDIAGSGGNLGRLAALQKQIETRGLAPYLSSQHIDWYGLQKNLIIEIPGKSSQIIYFVAHYDKTDANPLTFVSLMLNGFLDTLISPIFLSDGALDNATGVSVLLELAQQRSRLENYYTYRFLFVGSEETGLRGSRVHVARLADAEKASIQFAINVDTVGVKGAENCITDGVSDPQLSYQAIAAAKKLGYTLESDPSPTYSTSDYLPFQELSFASDFAYGLQLNFVGGILPQRSWFADPGSVPVLNFSSCGIMQSSADFITSFLLPFGQLHSFRDSAELVDLGELYELYLILDGMLGRIEKDGVNKDPFYRIVKHDGISSIQPVSAN
;
A
#
# COMPACT_ATOMS: atom_id res chain seq x y z
N MET A 1 -6.57 7.70 26.61
CA MET A 1 -7.58 8.19 25.66
C MET A 1 -7.07 9.50 25.05
N PRO A 2 -6.41 9.50 23.89
CA PRO A 2 -6.27 10.73 23.14
C PRO A 2 -7.59 10.99 22.40
N ALA A 3 -8.16 12.17 22.61
CA ALA A 3 -9.34 12.63 21.90
C ALA A 3 -8.94 13.07 20.49
N CYS A 4 -9.62 12.57 19.46
CA CYS A 4 -9.48 12.98 18.05
C CYS A 4 -10.06 14.37 17.74
N ILE A 5 -9.92 15.33 18.68
CA ILE A 5 -10.26 16.72 18.43
C ILE A 5 -9.06 17.55 18.88
N ASP A 6 -8.38 18.17 17.92
CA ASP A 6 -7.44 19.25 18.22
C ASP A 6 -8.22 20.36 18.95
N PHE A 7 -7.87 20.60 20.22
CA PHE A 7 -8.57 21.55 21.10
C PHE A 7 -8.59 22.98 20.54
N ASN A 8 -7.77 23.31 19.54
CA ASN A 8 -7.82 24.59 18.82
C ASN A 8 -9.11 24.80 18.00
N TYR A 9 -9.87 23.73 17.68
CA TYR A 9 -11.10 23.84 16.89
C TYR A 9 -12.31 24.31 17.72
N LEU A 10 -12.31 24.05 19.04
CA LEU A 10 -13.37 24.49 19.95
C LEU A 10 -13.35 26.00 20.19
N ASP A 11 -12.18 26.64 20.15
CA ASP A 11 -12.05 28.09 20.23
C ASP A 11 -12.55 28.79 18.95
N TYR A 12 -12.37 28.14 17.78
CA TYR A 12 -12.94 28.61 16.52
C TYR A 12 -14.48 28.52 16.50
N LEU A 13 -15.04 27.43 17.02
CA LEU A 13 -16.49 27.24 17.24
C LEU A 13 -17.06 28.29 18.20
N ARG A 14 -16.35 28.59 19.29
CA ARG A 14 -16.75 29.61 20.25
C ARG A 14 -16.74 31.00 19.61
N SER A 15 -15.72 31.30 18.80
CA SER A 15 -15.62 32.56 18.04
C SER A 15 -16.76 32.72 17.03
N PHE A 16 -17.05 31.69 16.22
CA PHE A 16 -18.09 31.70 15.19
C PHE A 16 -19.52 31.77 15.74
N LEU A 17 -19.77 31.16 16.91
CA LEU A 17 -21.07 31.21 17.58
C LEU A 17 -21.30 32.50 18.38
N THR A 18 -20.23 33.22 18.76
CA THR A 18 -20.34 34.40 19.64
C THR A 18 -20.04 35.74 18.96
N THR A 19 -19.38 35.76 17.79
CA THR A 19 -19.09 37.00 17.06
C THR A 19 -19.46 36.89 15.57
N GLY A 20 -20.35 37.79 15.12
CA GLY A 20 -20.55 38.07 13.69
C GLY A 20 -21.99 38.45 13.27
N PRO A 21 -22.24 39.67 12.76
CA PRO A 21 -23.51 40.05 12.14
C PRO A 21 -23.68 39.34 10.78
N GLY A 22 -24.92 39.26 10.29
CA GLY A 22 -25.29 38.47 9.12
C GLY A 22 -24.37 38.64 7.90
N VAL A 23 -23.69 37.55 7.53
CA VAL A 23 -22.97 37.44 6.26
C VAL A 23 -23.98 37.03 5.19
N GLN A 24 -24.27 37.92 4.24
CA GLN A 24 -24.88 37.54 2.97
C GLN A 24 -23.77 37.05 2.03
N LEU A 25 -23.76 35.76 1.72
CA LEU A 25 -22.96 35.21 0.61
C LEU A 25 -23.76 35.35 -0.68
N THR A 26 -23.37 36.29 -1.54
CA THR A 26 -23.92 36.42 -2.89
C THR A 26 -23.11 35.54 -3.84
N PHE A 27 -23.67 34.40 -4.26
CA PHE A 27 -23.13 33.63 -5.38
C PHE A 27 -23.64 34.24 -6.70
N LEU A 28 -22.74 34.79 -7.50
CA LEU A 28 -23.05 35.27 -8.85
C LEU A 28 -23.06 34.09 -9.83
N THR A 29 -24.18 33.37 -9.89
CA THR A 29 -24.52 32.54 -11.06
C THR A 29 -26.01 32.65 -11.36
N TYR A 30 -26.34 33.26 -12.51
CA TYR A 30 -27.62 33.22 -13.21
C TYR A 30 -28.90 33.30 -12.33
N GLY A 31 -29.24 34.52 -11.89
CA GLY A 31 -30.62 35.01 -11.93
C GLY A 31 -31.69 34.34 -11.05
N TYR A 32 -31.34 33.55 -10.05
CA TYR A 32 -32.31 33.06 -9.05
C TYR A 32 -31.75 33.22 -7.63
N GLU A 33 -32.27 34.20 -6.88
CA GLU A 33 -32.01 34.33 -5.45
C GLU A 33 -32.88 33.32 -4.70
N MET A 34 -32.25 32.28 -4.12
CA MET A 34 -32.88 31.49 -3.06
C MET A 34 -32.39 31.99 -1.71
N PRO A 35 -33.23 32.64 -0.88
CA PRO A 35 -32.82 33.08 0.44
C PRO A 35 -32.80 31.89 1.40
N LEU A 36 -31.62 31.28 1.57
CA LEU A 36 -31.38 30.39 2.71
C LEU A 36 -31.27 31.26 3.97
N SER A 37 -32.22 31.10 4.90
CA SER A 37 -32.20 31.86 6.15
C SER A 37 -30.96 31.49 6.99
N ALA A 38 -30.43 32.46 7.75
CA ALA A 38 -29.30 32.21 8.65
C ALA A 38 -29.55 31.05 9.64
N ASN A 39 -30.81 30.79 9.99
CA ASN A 39 -31.21 29.67 10.84
C ASN A 39 -31.15 28.34 10.10
N THR A 40 -31.46 28.31 8.79
CA THR A 40 -31.32 27.11 7.95
C THR A 40 -29.84 26.77 7.76
N LEU A 41 -28.98 27.78 7.56
CA LEU A 41 -27.53 27.59 7.45
C LEU A 41 -26.92 27.07 8.77
N LYS A 42 -27.34 27.63 9.91
CA LYS A 42 -26.96 27.14 11.25
C LYS A 42 -27.45 25.71 11.50
N PHE A 43 -28.67 25.37 11.06
CA PHE A 43 -29.22 24.03 11.25
C PHE A 43 -28.51 22.98 10.38
N ILE A 44 -28.18 23.32 9.12
CA ILE A 44 -27.37 22.46 8.25
C ILE A 44 -25.97 22.30 8.85
N PHE A 45 -25.33 23.38 9.29
CA PHE A 45 -23.99 23.33 9.89
C PHE A 45 -23.97 22.55 11.21
N CYS A 46 -24.97 22.74 12.08
CA CYS A 46 -25.10 21.96 13.32
C CYS A 46 -25.44 20.49 13.05
N SER A 47 -26.25 20.18 12.03
CA SER A 47 -26.54 18.79 11.65
C SER A 47 -25.30 18.11 11.06
N PHE A 48 -24.52 18.81 10.25
CA PHE A 48 -23.24 18.34 9.71
C PHE A 48 -22.19 18.14 10.82
N MET A 49 -22.13 19.07 11.79
CA MET A 49 -21.28 18.95 12.98
C MET A 49 -21.73 17.83 13.92
N LEU A 50 -23.03 17.60 14.08
CA LEU A 50 -23.57 16.49 14.88
C LEU A 50 -23.27 15.14 14.19
N LEU A 51 -23.33 15.08 12.86
CA LEU A 51 -22.87 13.93 12.07
C LEU A 51 -21.36 13.69 12.22
N LEU A 52 -20.54 14.74 12.24
CA LEU A 52 -19.09 14.67 12.51
C LEU A 52 -18.74 14.28 13.95
N LEU A 53 -19.57 14.65 14.93
CA LEU A 53 -19.39 14.29 16.34
C LEU A 53 -19.88 12.87 16.65
N LEU A 54 -20.86 12.37 15.89
CA LEU A 54 -21.35 11.00 15.96
C LEU A 54 -20.49 10.01 15.15
N SER A 55 -19.64 10.49 14.25
CA SER A 55 -18.66 9.69 13.50
C SER A 55 -17.34 9.51 14.24
N ALA A 56 -17.35 9.46 15.57
CA ALA A 56 -16.22 8.96 16.36
C ALA A 56 -16.11 7.45 16.11
N CYS A 57 -15.67 7.06 14.91
CA CYS A 57 -15.28 5.70 14.60
C CYS A 57 -14.08 5.38 15.48
N GLN A 58 -14.29 4.53 16.47
CA GLN A 58 -13.17 3.76 17.00
C GLN A 58 -12.72 2.89 15.84
N VAL A 59 -11.58 3.20 15.24
CA VAL A 59 -10.89 2.25 14.35
C VAL A 59 -10.64 1.03 15.21
N ALA A 60 -11.15 -0.12 14.76
CA ALA A 60 -10.95 -1.35 15.49
C ALA A 60 -9.46 -1.61 15.63
N THR A 61 -9.04 -2.19 16.74
CA THR A 61 -7.66 -2.61 16.95
C THR A 61 -7.55 -4.10 16.63
N THR A 62 -6.45 -4.48 16.00
CA THR A 62 -6.14 -5.91 15.84
C THR A 62 -6.06 -6.60 17.20
N HIS A 63 -6.35 -7.91 17.26
CA HIS A 63 -6.28 -8.68 18.49
C HIS A 63 -5.10 -9.66 18.45
N LEU A 64 -4.16 -9.53 19.40
CA LEU A 64 -3.02 -10.42 19.53
C LEU A 64 -3.48 -11.82 20.01
N PRO A 65 -3.30 -12.89 19.22
CA PRO A 65 -3.74 -14.22 19.62
C PRO A 65 -3.06 -14.69 20.92
N GLU A 66 -3.82 -15.35 21.81
CA GLU A 66 -3.31 -15.80 23.13
C GLU A 66 -2.14 -16.78 23.00
N GLU A 67 -2.10 -17.58 21.93
CA GLU A 67 -1.04 -18.54 21.66
C GLU A 67 0.34 -17.90 21.52
N PHE A 68 0.41 -16.67 21.00
CA PHE A 68 1.68 -15.95 20.82
C PHE A 68 2.09 -15.12 22.03
N GLN A 69 1.19 -14.88 23.00
CA GLN A 69 1.49 -14.06 24.17
C GLN A 69 2.62 -14.64 25.03
N ASN A 70 2.83 -15.96 24.97
CA ASN A 70 3.87 -16.66 25.71
C ASN A 70 5.05 -17.10 24.82
N ASP A 71 5.01 -16.84 23.51
CA ASP A 71 6.10 -17.15 22.59
C ASP A 71 7.09 -15.98 22.51
N ASN A 72 8.13 -16.05 23.34
CA ASN A 72 9.17 -15.00 23.39
C ASN A 72 9.92 -14.78 22.06
N SER A 73 9.84 -15.73 21.11
CA SER A 73 10.51 -15.63 19.81
C SER A 73 9.62 -14.96 18.75
N ALA A 74 8.33 -15.27 18.75
CA ALA A 74 7.36 -14.72 17.79
C ALA A 74 6.79 -13.37 18.23
N LEU A 75 6.56 -13.19 19.54
CA LEU A 75 5.86 -12.04 20.11
C LEU A 75 6.39 -10.68 19.66
N PRO A 76 7.72 -10.41 19.60
CA PRO A 76 8.21 -9.10 19.16
C PRO A 76 7.78 -8.73 17.74
N ALA A 77 7.87 -9.68 16.79
CA ALA A 77 7.51 -9.44 15.40
C ALA A 77 6.00 -9.25 15.25
N ILE A 78 5.20 -10.11 15.89
CA ILE A 78 3.73 -10.04 15.82
C ILE A 78 3.20 -8.74 16.46
N ALA A 79 3.72 -8.36 17.63
CA ALA A 79 3.36 -7.09 18.27
C ALA A 79 3.78 -5.88 17.42
N GLY A 80 4.93 -5.99 16.74
CA GLY A 80 5.38 -5.01 15.76
C GLY A 80 4.42 -4.87 14.57
N MET A 81 3.95 -5.99 14.01
CA MET A 81 2.96 -5.99 12.92
C MET A 81 1.64 -5.35 13.37
N GLN A 82 1.09 -5.80 14.50
CA GLN A 82 -0.11 -5.23 15.13
C GLN A 82 0.02 -3.72 15.30
N THR A 83 1.12 -3.25 15.90
CA THR A 83 1.34 -1.83 16.15
C THR A 83 1.39 -1.04 14.84
N THR A 84 1.99 -1.61 13.79
CA THR A 84 2.07 -0.97 12.47
C THR A 84 0.69 -0.84 11.84
N ILE A 85 -0.10 -1.91 11.88
CA ILE A 85 -1.45 -1.94 11.31
C ILE A 85 -2.35 -0.95 12.04
N ASP A 86 -2.38 -1.01 13.37
CA ASP A 86 -3.21 -0.14 14.20
C ASP A 86 -2.82 1.34 14.03
N ASP A 87 -1.51 1.67 13.98
CA ASP A 87 -1.06 3.06 13.77
C ASP A 87 -1.38 3.57 12.36
N ILE A 88 -1.20 2.75 11.31
CA ILE A 88 -1.50 3.15 9.93
C ILE A 88 -3.01 3.26 9.72
N ALA A 89 -3.79 2.24 10.07
CA ALA A 89 -5.25 2.26 9.96
C ALA A 89 -5.88 3.38 10.81
N GLY A 90 -5.36 3.60 12.02
CA GLY A 90 -5.82 4.63 12.96
C GLY A 90 -5.42 6.07 12.60
N SER A 91 -4.60 6.27 11.57
CA SER A 91 -4.06 7.60 11.21
C SER A 91 -4.95 8.42 10.27
N GLY A 92 -6.10 7.90 9.87
CA GLY A 92 -7.04 8.57 8.97
C GLY A 92 -6.58 8.52 7.51
N GLY A 93 -6.48 9.68 6.87
CA GLY A 93 -6.17 9.78 5.43
C GLY A 93 -4.70 9.52 5.09
N ASN A 94 -4.39 9.53 3.79
CA ASN A 94 -3.10 9.09 3.27
C ASN A 94 -1.87 9.87 3.77
N LEU A 95 -2.03 11.16 4.16
CA LEU A 95 -0.94 11.92 4.80
C LEU A 95 -0.70 11.50 6.26
N GLY A 96 -1.77 11.13 6.98
CA GLY A 96 -1.65 10.53 8.30
C GLY A 96 -0.95 9.18 8.22
N ARG A 97 -1.32 8.36 7.24
CA ARG A 97 -0.70 7.04 6.97
C ARG A 97 0.79 7.17 6.66
N LEU A 98 1.15 8.14 5.82
CA LEU A 98 2.56 8.47 5.54
C LEU A 98 3.32 8.83 6.83
N ALA A 99 2.75 9.71 7.68
CA ALA A 99 3.38 10.12 8.93
C ALA A 99 3.49 8.97 9.94
N ALA A 100 2.46 8.11 10.04
CA ALA A 100 2.47 6.92 10.87
C ALA A 100 3.57 5.95 10.43
N LEU A 101 3.67 5.68 9.13
CA LEU A 101 4.73 4.85 8.57
C LEU A 101 6.13 5.41 8.87
N GLN A 102 6.36 6.71 8.68
CA GLN A 102 7.65 7.34 9.03
C GLN A 102 8.01 7.14 10.51
N LYS A 103 7.04 7.35 11.41
CA LYS A 103 7.22 7.12 12.86
C LYS A 103 7.55 5.65 13.16
N GLN A 104 6.90 4.70 12.49
CA GLN A 104 7.17 3.27 12.65
C GLN A 104 8.58 2.89 12.16
N ILE A 105 9.06 3.50 11.07
CA ILE A 105 10.43 3.34 10.55
C ILE A 105 11.46 3.90 11.54
N GLU A 106 11.24 5.10 12.07
CA GLU A 106 12.10 5.73 13.08
C GLU A 106 12.20 4.90 14.35
N THR A 107 11.05 4.45 14.88
CA THR A 107 10.95 3.65 16.11
C THR A 107 11.71 2.33 15.99
N ARG A 108 11.78 1.75 14.78
CA ARG A 108 12.52 0.51 14.50
C ARG A 108 14.02 0.71 14.30
N GLY A 109 14.51 1.94 14.32
CA GLY A 109 15.91 2.28 14.06
C GLY A 109 16.29 2.22 12.58
N LEU A 110 15.32 2.27 11.67
CA LEU A 110 15.54 2.19 10.22
C LEU A 110 15.79 3.56 9.56
N ALA A 111 15.70 4.66 10.33
CA ALA A 111 15.95 6.01 9.84
C ALA A 111 17.28 6.21 9.08
N PRO A 112 18.42 5.57 9.45
CA PRO A 112 19.66 5.70 8.70
C PRO A 112 19.60 5.16 7.26
N TYR A 113 18.64 4.27 6.98
CA TYR A 113 18.44 3.62 5.68
C TYR A 113 17.31 4.29 4.87
N LEU A 114 16.60 5.26 5.46
CA LEU A 114 15.40 5.85 4.88
C LEU A 114 15.74 6.99 3.91
N SER A 115 15.13 6.95 2.74
CA SER A 115 15.01 8.08 1.83
C SER A 115 13.54 8.28 1.43
N SER A 116 13.21 9.47 0.93
CA SER A 116 11.87 9.78 0.43
C SER A 116 11.95 10.24 -1.03
N GLN A 117 10.95 9.88 -1.81
CA GLN A 117 10.88 10.19 -3.23
C GLN A 117 9.51 10.82 -3.54
N HIS A 118 9.53 12.04 -4.07
CA HIS A 118 8.32 12.71 -4.56
C HIS A 118 7.71 11.94 -5.73
N ILE A 119 6.40 11.70 -5.70
CA ILE A 119 5.68 11.05 -6.80
C ILE A 119 5.54 12.03 -7.96
N ASP A 120 5.03 13.22 -7.68
CA ASP A 120 4.91 14.31 -8.66
C ASP A 120 5.24 15.67 -8.03
N TRP A 121 5.03 16.76 -8.77
CA TRP A 121 5.40 18.12 -8.37
C TRP A 121 4.36 18.85 -7.52
N TYR A 122 3.19 18.26 -7.27
CA TYR A 122 2.05 18.92 -6.62
C TYR A 122 1.35 18.08 -5.54
N GLY A 123 1.49 16.76 -5.61
CA GLY A 123 1.01 15.78 -4.65
C GLY A 123 1.84 15.77 -3.38
N LEU A 124 1.14 15.63 -2.26
CA LEU A 124 1.75 15.65 -0.93
C LEU A 124 2.23 14.26 -0.47
N GLN A 125 1.69 13.19 -1.09
CA GLN A 125 2.15 11.83 -0.89
C GLN A 125 3.56 11.61 -1.47
N LYS A 126 4.30 10.66 -0.91
CA LYS A 126 5.69 10.34 -1.29
C LYS A 126 5.91 8.86 -1.16
N ASN A 127 6.76 8.29 -2.02
CA ASN A 127 7.31 6.97 -1.73
C ASN A 127 8.33 7.08 -0.59
N LEU A 128 8.33 6.11 0.31
CA LEU A 128 9.41 5.93 1.28
C LEU A 128 10.22 4.71 0.89
N ILE A 129 11.55 4.85 0.91
CA ILE A 129 12.46 3.82 0.43
C ILE A 129 13.45 3.52 1.55
N ILE A 130 13.47 2.28 2.02
CA ILE A 130 14.48 1.78 2.97
C ILE A 130 15.48 0.95 2.18
N GLU A 131 16.73 1.40 2.14
CA GLU A 131 17.82 0.70 1.46
C GLU A 131 18.83 0.17 2.47
N ILE A 132 18.91 -1.16 2.58
CA ILE A 132 19.81 -1.86 3.48
C ILE A 132 20.95 -2.44 2.64
N PRO A 133 22.17 -1.89 2.74
CA PRO A 133 23.28 -2.29 1.88
C PRO A 133 23.74 -3.72 2.18
N GLY A 134 24.02 -4.48 1.12
CA GLY A 134 24.67 -5.79 1.17
C GLY A 134 26.13 -5.76 0.70
N LYS A 135 26.77 -6.93 0.67
CA LYS A 135 28.13 -7.11 0.12
C LYS A 135 28.17 -6.98 -1.41
N SER A 136 27.03 -7.17 -2.09
CA SER A 136 26.84 -7.11 -3.54
C SER A 136 26.03 -5.88 -3.95
N SER A 137 26.28 -5.39 -5.16
CA SER A 137 25.47 -4.35 -5.82
C SER A 137 24.14 -4.87 -6.39
N GLN A 138 23.91 -6.18 -6.35
CA GLN A 138 22.63 -6.78 -6.74
C GLN A 138 21.53 -6.46 -5.72
N ILE A 139 20.36 -6.08 -6.23
CA ILE A 139 19.25 -5.56 -5.43
C ILE A 139 18.09 -6.57 -5.40
N ILE A 140 17.52 -6.81 -4.21
CA ILE A 140 16.23 -7.47 -4.02
C ILE A 140 15.21 -6.43 -3.58
N TYR A 141 14.13 -6.31 -4.33
CA TYR A 141 13.05 -5.36 -4.05
C TYR A 141 11.92 -6.01 -3.23
N PHE A 142 11.38 -5.23 -2.31
CA PHE A 142 10.15 -5.50 -1.57
C PHE A 142 9.21 -4.31 -1.72
N VAL A 143 7.94 -4.55 -2.03
CA VAL A 143 6.98 -3.50 -2.38
C VAL A 143 5.67 -3.71 -1.64
N ALA A 144 5.16 -2.66 -1.00
CA ALA A 144 3.80 -2.58 -0.46
C ALA A 144 3.37 -1.10 -0.48
N HIS A 145 2.12 -0.82 -0.81
CA HIS A 145 1.61 0.54 -0.71
C HIS A 145 1.06 0.85 0.67
N TYR A 146 1.23 2.10 1.10
CA TYR A 146 0.72 2.55 2.39
C TYR A 146 -0.57 3.35 2.26
N ASP A 147 -0.93 3.85 1.07
CA ASP A 147 -2.18 4.57 0.87
C ASP A 147 -3.39 3.65 0.82
N LYS A 148 -4.58 4.23 0.89
CA LYS A 148 -5.87 3.55 0.78
C LYS A 148 -6.81 4.31 -0.15
N THR A 149 -7.74 3.58 -0.76
CA THR A 149 -8.95 4.16 -1.36
C THR A 149 -10.01 4.46 -0.30
N ASP A 150 -10.62 5.64 -0.41
CA ASP A 150 -11.84 5.98 0.32
C ASP A 150 -13.02 6.00 -0.66
N ALA A 151 -13.97 5.06 -0.53
CA ALA A 151 -15.18 5.03 -1.35
C ALA A 151 -16.23 6.03 -0.83
N ASN A 152 -16.05 7.33 -1.12
CA ASN A 152 -17.07 8.35 -0.89
C ASN A 152 -17.23 9.29 -2.12
N PRO A 153 -18.39 9.92 -2.33
CA PRO A 153 -18.61 10.76 -3.52
C PRO A 153 -17.70 11.99 -3.60
N LEU A 154 -17.18 12.48 -2.47
CA LEU A 154 -16.23 13.59 -2.41
C LEU A 154 -14.80 13.13 -2.68
N THR A 155 -14.45 11.89 -2.33
CA THR A 155 -13.18 11.26 -2.71
C THR A 155 -13.14 10.92 -4.19
N PHE A 156 -14.27 10.82 -4.92
CA PHE A 156 -14.25 10.88 -6.39
C PHE A 156 -13.71 12.19 -6.91
N VAL A 157 -14.20 13.30 -6.38
CA VAL A 157 -13.70 14.61 -6.77
C VAL A 157 -12.26 14.76 -6.32
N SER A 158 -11.88 14.27 -5.14
CA SER A 158 -10.47 14.27 -4.70
C SER A 158 -9.58 13.43 -5.61
N LEU A 159 -9.98 12.20 -5.94
CA LEU A 159 -9.22 11.24 -6.76
C LEU A 159 -9.10 11.72 -8.21
N MET A 160 -10.19 12.26 -8.78
CA MET A 160 -10.15 12.99 -10.05
C MET A 160 -9.28 14.26 -9.98
N LEU A 161 -9.06 14.82 -8.79
CA LEU A 161 -8.14 15.94 -8.56
C LEU A 161 -6.82 15.49 -7.89
N ASN A 162 -6.40 14.22 -8.06
CA ASN A 162 -5.14 13.67 -7.54
C ASN A 162 -4.92 13.83 -6.03
N GLY A 163 -5.97 13.64 -5.24
CA GLY A 163 -5.92 13.74 -3.79
C GLY A 163 -5.90 15.18 -3.26
N PHE A 164 -6.18 16.19 -4.09
CA PHE A 164 -6.16 17.60 -3.67
C PHE A 164 -7.05 17.91 -2.46
N LEU A 165 -8.16 17.17 -2.31
CA LEU A 165 -9.09 17.35 -1.20
C LEU A 165 -8.83 16.38 -0.04
N ASP A 166 -7.80 15.54 -0.11
CA ASP A 166 -7.55 14.47 0.88
C ASP A 166 -7.44 15.05 2.28
N THR A 167 -6.73 16.17 2.47
CA THR A 167 -6.63 16.83 3.79
C THR A 167 -7.98 17.31 4.33
N LEU A 168 -8.91 17.68 3.46
CA LEU A 168 -10.22 18.22 3.85
C LEU A 168 -11.25 17.13 4.13
N ILE A 169 -11.13 15.97 3.47
CA ILE A 169 -12.08 14.86 3.55
C ILE A 169 -11.55 13.66 4.33
N SER A 170 -10.26 13.65 4.67
CA SER A 170 -9.58 12.66 5.52
C SER A 170 -10.27 12.34 6.85
N PRO A 171 -11.10 13.20 7.46
CA PRO A 171 -11.88 12.82 8.64
C PRO A 171 -13.13 11.98 8.34
N ILE A 172 -13.51 11.84 7.06
CA ILE A 172 -14.73 11.16 6.59
C ILE A 172 -14.30 9.99 5.69
N PHE A 173 -13.77 8.94 6.31
CA PHE A 173 -13.40 7.72 5.62
C PHE A 173 -14.36 6.59 5.94
N LEU A 174 -14.58 5.73 4.96
CA LEU A 174 -15.45 4.57 5.06
C LEU A 174 -14.67 3.26 5.01
N SER A 175 -13.33 3.27 4.90
CA SER A 175 -12.46 2.11 4.98
C SER A 175 -11.28 2.42 5.91
N ASP A 176 -10.90 1.46 6.77
CA ASP A 176 -9.71 1.60 7.63
C ASP A 176 -8.42 1.42 6.81
N GLY A 177 -8.49 0.76 5.64
CA GLY A 177 -7.31 0.40 4.85
C GLY A 177 -6.36 -0.50 5.63
N ALA A 178 -6.92 -1.39 6.47
CA ALA A 178 -6.16 -2.23 7.37
C ALA A 178 -5.63 -3.46 6.61
N LEU A 179 -6.53 -4.16 5.92
CA LEU A 179 -6.19 -5.24 5.00
C LEU A 179 -5.46 -4.70 3.78
N ASP A 180 -6.00 -3.64 3.16
CA ASP A 180 -5.50 -3.01 1.94
C ASP A 180 -4.95 -1.60 2.24
N ASN A 181 -3.65 -1.43 2.51
CA ASN A 181 -2.62 -2.47 2.58
C ASN A 181 -1.69 -2.28 3.80
N ALA A 182 -2.27 -1.93 4.97
CA ALA A 182 -1.47 -1.84 6.20
C ALA A 182 -0.88 -3.21 6.60
N THR A 183 -1.54 -4.31 6.24
CA THR A 183 -1.03 -5.68 6.42
C THR A 183 0.30 -5.90 5.68
N GLY A 184 0.38 -5.61 4.37
CA GLY A 184 1.61 -5.78 3.59
C GLY A 184 2.73 -4.87 4.08
N VAL A 185 2.41 -3.62 4.43
CA VAL A 185 3.38 -2.69 5.05
C VAL A 185 3.95 -3.26 6.35
N SER A 186 3.12 -3.88 7.17
CA SER A 186 3.54 -4.45 8.46
C SER A 186 4.53 -5.61 8.32
N VAL A 187 4.27 -6.53 7.37
CA VAL A 187 5.14 -7.67 7.08
C VAL A 187 6.50 -7.18 6.59
N LEU A 188 6.50 -6.23 5.65
CA LEU A 188 7.74 -5.71 5.07
C LEU A 188 8.56 -4.87 6.05
N LEU A 189 7.93 -4.13 6.96
CA LEU A 189 8.65 -3.39 8.00
C LEU A 189 9.37 -4.30 8.99
N GLU A 190 8.73 -5.39 9.42
CA GLU A 190 9.38 -6.39 10.28
C GLU A 190 10.54 -7.07 9.55
N LEU A 191 10.36 -7.43 8.28
CA LEU A 191 11.43 -8.01 7.47
C LEU A 191 12.59 -7.02 7.27
N ALA A 192 12.31 -5.75 7.00
CA ALA A 192 13.33 -4.70 6.89
C ALA A 192 14.10 -4.53 8.21
N GLN A 193 13.40 -4.52 9.35
CA GLN A 193 14.05 -4.42 10.65
C GLN A 193 14.98 -5.62 10.90
N GLN A 194 14.53 -6.84 10.60
CA GLN A 194 15.36 -8.04 10.72
C GLN A 194 16.61 -7.94 9.83
N ARG A 195 16.43 -7.61 8.54
CA ARG A 195 17.53 -7.51 7.56
C ARG A 195 18.54 -6.44 7.93
N SER A 196 18.13 -5.36 8.60
CA SER A 196 19.04 -4.29 9.05
C SER A 196 20.02 -4.72 10.14
N ARG A 197 19.75 -5.85 10.81
CA ARG A 197 20.58 -6.43 11.89
C ARG A 197 21.46 -7.58 11.42
N LEU A 198 21.36 -7.99 10.15
CA LEU A 198 22.08 -9.12 9.58
C LEU A 198 23.17 -8.63 8.62
N GLU A 199 24.20 -9.46 8.43
CA GLU A 199 25.10 -9.30 7.30
C GLU A 199 24.45 -9.88 6.04
N ASN A 200 24.10 -9.02 5.09
CA ASN A 200 23.46 -9.43 3.84
C ASN A 200 24.47 -9.52 2.69
N TYR A 201 24.32 -10.51 1.82
CA TYR A 201 25.00 -10.56 0.53
C TYR A 201 24.34 -9.59 -0.45
N TYR A 202 23.01 -9.63 -0.59
CA TYR A 202 22.27 -8.73 -1.46
C TYR A 202 21.97 -7.39 -0.79
N THR A 203 21.87 -6.33 -1.58
CA THR A 203 21.27 -5.07 -1.13
C THR A 203 19.75 -5.22 -1.14
N TYR A 204 19.10 -4.90 -0.03
CA TYR A 204 17.64 -4.96 0.08
C TYR A 204 17.04 -3.58 -0.04
N ARG A 205 16.03 -3.43 -0.89
CA ARG A 205 15.29 -2.18 -1.04
C ARG A 205 13.80 -2.40 -0.81
N PHE A 206 13.30 -1.82 0.29
CA PHE A 206 11.88 -1.82 0.62
C PHE A 206 11.28 -0.51 0.13
N LEU A 207 10.37 -0.60 -0.84
CA LEU A 207 9.63 0.51 -1.42
C LEU A 207 8.23 0.52 -0.83
N PHE A 208 7.97 1.49 0.03
CA PHE A 208 6.62 1.80 0.50
C PHE A 208 6.00 2.84 -0.41
N VAL A 209 5.03 2.40 -1.20
CA VAL A 209 4.45 3.17 -2.30
C VAL A 209 3.33 4.06 -1.78
N GLY A 210 3.28 5.30 -2.26
CA GLY A 210 2.09 6.13 -2.11
C GLY A 210 1.36 6.23 -3.45
N SER A 211 0.06 6.54 -3.39
CA SER A 211 -0.79 6.74 -4.57
C SER A 211 -0.87 5.49 -5.48
N GLU A 212 -0.85 4.28 -4.92
CA GLU A 212 -1.17 3.03 -5.60
C GLU A 212 -2.62 3.06 -6.08
N GLU A 213 -3.49 3.44 -5.16
CA GLU A 213 -4.96 3.41 -5.27
C GLU A 213 -5.50 4.41 -6.30
N THR A 214 -4.62 5.31 -6.75
CA THR A 214 -4.88 6.31 -7.80
C THR A 214 -4.18 5.96 -9.12
N GLY A 215 -3.91 4.68 -9.36
CA GLY A 215 -3.39 4.14 -10.61
C GLY A 215 -1.89 3.86 -10.62
N LEU A 216 -1.39 3.20 -9.57
CA LEU A 216 -0.01 2.74 -9.40
C LEU A 216 1.02 3.87 -9.52
N ARG A 217 0.66 5.10 -9.14
CA ARG A 217 1.43 6.29 -9.53
C ARG A 217 2.80 6.29 -8.89
N GLY A 218 2.88 5.96 -7.61
CA GLY A 218 4.13 5.94 -6.88
C GLY A 218 5.12 4.92 -7.44
N SER A 219 4.70 3.68 -7.68
CA SER A 219 5.53 2.61 -8.24
C SER A 219 5.93 2.89 -9.69
N ARG A 220 4.99 3.33 -10.55
CA ARG A 220 5.28 3.73 -11.93
C ARG A 220 6.34 4.80 -12.02
N VAL A 221 6.22 5.85 -11.21
CA VAL A 221 7.22 6.93 -11.15
C VAL A 221 8.56 6.42 -10.61
N HIS A 222 8.54 5.56 -9.59
CA HIS A 222 9.76 5.01 -9.01
C HIS A 222 10.55 4.22 -10.06
N VAL A 223 9.92 3.24 -10.70
CA VAL A 223 10.59 2.38 -11.69
C VAL A 223 11.04 3.19 -12.91
N ALA A 224 10.25 4.17 -13.34
CA ALA A 224 10.62 5.08 -14.43
C ALA A 224 11.80 6.02 -14.11
N ARG A 225 12.23 6.11 -12.85
CA ARG A 225 13.39 6.91 -12.43
C ARG A 225 14.66 6.08 -12.28
N LEU A 226 14.57 4.75 -12.25
CA LEU A 226 15.73 3.88 -12.15
C LEU A 226 16.58 4.00 -13.42
N ALA A 227 17.89 4.17 -13.24
CA ALA A 227 18.83 4.09 -14.35
C ALA A 227 18.91 2.66 -14.88
N ASP A 228 19.26 2.47 -16.15
CA ASP A 228 19.34 1.12 -16.74
C ASP A 228 20.31 0.20 -16.02
N ALA A 229 21.45 0.74 -15.56
CA ALA A 229 22.42 0.00 -14.75
C ALA A 229 21.84 -0.46 -13.41
N GLU A 230 20.95 0.34 -12.82
CA GLU A 230 20.26 0.00 -11.58
C GLU A 230 19.13 -0.99 -11.82
N LYS A 231 18.33 -0.83 -12.88
CA LYS A 231 17.35 -1.85 -13.29
C LYS A 231 18.00 -3.20 -13.54
N ALA A 232 19.17 -3.21 -14.19
CA ALA A 232 19.94 -4.42 -14.47
C ALA A 232 20.52 -5.09 -13.21
N SER A 233 20.69 -4.35 -12.10
CA SER A 233 21.14 -4.93 -10.84
C SER A 233 20.01 -5.56 -10.02
N ILE A 234 18.74 -5.33 -10.38
CA ILE A 234 17.59 -5.92 -9.69
C ILE A 234 17.48 -7.41 -10.04
N GLN A 235 17.55 -8.27 -9.02
CA GLN A 235 17.39 -9.71 -9.16
C GLN A 235 15.93 -10.09 -9.33
N PHE A 236 15.07 -9.53 -8.46
CA PHE A 236 13.63 -9.68 -8.49
C PHE A 236 12.95 -8.66 -7.56
N ALA A 237 11.63 -8.51 -7.71
CA ALA A 237 10.78 -7.73 -6.82
C ALA A 237 9.70 -8.62 -6.18
N ILE A 238 9.49 -8.48 -4.88
CA ILE A 238 8.40 -9.14 -4.14
C ILE A 238 7.36 -8.08 -3.80
N ASN A 239 6.14 -8.26 -4.28
CA ASN A 239 5.00 -7.41 -3.93
C ASN A 239 4.13 -8.11 -2.89
N VAL A 240 3.72 -7.38 -1.85
CA VAL A 240 2.87 -7.88 -0.76
C VAL A 240 1.67 -6.96 -0.63
N ASP A 241 0.51 -7.47 -0.98
CA ASP A 241 -0.71 -6.69 -1.08
C ASP A 241 -1.92 -7.50 -0.59
N THR A 242 -2.57 -6.99 0.45
CA THR A 242 -3.77 -7.59 1.05
C THR A 242 -3.52 -9.01 1.55
N VAL A 243 -2.70 -9.15 2.60
CA VAL A 243 -2.28 -10.44 3.18
C VAL A 243 -2.83 -10.63 4.59
N GLY A 244 -2.85 -11.86 5.08
CA GLY A 244 -3.31 -12.18 6.44
C GLY A 244 -4.78 -11.83 6.70
N VAL A 245 -5.68 -12.22 5.79
CA VAL A 245 -7.12 -12.04 5.95
C VAL A 245 -7.72 -13.23 6.69
N LYS A 246 -8.51 -12.98 7.75
CA LYS A 246 -9.19 -14.06 8.50
C LYS A 246 -10.04 -14.94 7.57
N GLY A 247 -9.78 -16.24 7.65
CA GLY A 247 -10.52 -17.25 6.86
C GLY A 247 -10.06 -17.35 5.40
N ALA A 248 -8.94 -16.73 5.03
CA ALA A 248 -8.28 -16.91 3.75
C ALA A 248 -6.78 -17.15 3.97
N GLU A 249 -6.22 -18.14 3.28
CA GLU A 249 -4.78 -18.39 3.29
C GLU A 249 -4.04 -17.32 2.47
N ASN A 250 -2.74 -17.16 2.72
CA ASN A 250 -1.87 -16.40 1.83
C ASN A 250 -1.59 -17.20 0.54
N CYS A 251 -1.66 -16.52 -0.60
CA CYS A 251 -1.47 -17.08 -1.93
C CYS A 251 -0.35 -16.36 -2.69
N ILE A 252 0.29 -17.09 -3.60
CA ILE A 252 1.03 -16.48 -4.72
C ILE A 252 0.13 -16.31 -5.94
N THR A 253 0.41 -15.31 -6.79
CA THR A 253 -0.42 -15.08 -7.99
C THR A 253 0.14 -15.80 -9.22
N ASP A 254 -0.60 -16.77 -9.74
CA ASP A 254 -0.31 -17.51 -10.97
C ASP A 254 -0.43 -16.60 -12.20
N GLY A 255 0.54 -16.70 -13.11
CA GLY A 255 0.62 -15.86 -14.30
C GLY A 255 1.27 -14.49 -14.06
N VAL A 256 1.45 -14.09 -12.80
CA VAL A 256 2.25 -12.91 -12.41
C VAL A 256 3.59 -13.36 -11.84
N SER A 257 3.57 -14.27 -10.88
CA SER A 257 4.76 -14.70 -10.14
C SER A 257 5.70 -15.54 -11.00
N ASP A 258 6.99 -15.24 -10.91
CA ASP A 258 8.04 -16.02 -11.58
C ASP A 258 8.04 -17.46 -11.03
N PRO A 259 8.09 -18.48 -11.90
CA PRO A 259 8.00 -19.87 -11.45
C PRO A 259 9.12 -20.31 -10.49
N GLN A 260 10.33 -19.77 -10.64
CA GLN A 260 11.46 -20.11 -9.77
C GLN A 260 11.28 -19.47 -8.39
N LEU A 261 10.84 -18.20 -8.34
CA LEU A 261 10.53 -17.53 -7.07
C LEU A 261 9.35 -18.21 -6.36
N SER A 262 8.32 -18.58 -7.11
CA SER A 262 7.17 -19.35 -6.63
C SER A 262 7.61 -20.67 -6.00
N TYR A 263 8.48 -21.42 -6.69
CA TYR A 263 9.06 -22.65 -6.14
C TYR A 263 9.84 -22.41 -4.85
N GLN A 264 10.64 -21.34 -4.77
CA GLN A 264 11.41 -21.02 -3.57
C GLN A 264 10.51 -20.67 -2.37
N ALA A 265 9.43 -19.90 -2.60
CA ALA A 265 8.44 -19.55 -1.59
C ALA A 265 7.68 -20.79 -1.10
N ILE A 266 7.14 -21.60 -2.01
CA ILE A 266 6.43 -22.85 -1.67
C ILE A 266 7.35 -23.81 -0.91
N ALA A 267 8.60 -23.94 -1.36
CA ALA A 267 9.57 -24.77 -0.66
C ALA A 267 9.94 -24.21 0.72
N ALA A 268 9.76 -22.91 0.99
CA ALA A 268 9.98 -22.30 2.31
C ALA A 268 8.81 -22.60 3.23
N ALA A 269 7.58 -22.37 2.76
CA ALA A 269 6.36 -22.76 3.44
C ALA A 269 6.37 -24.24 3.83
N LYS A 270 6.63 -25.14 2.87
CA LYS A 270 6.69 -26.59 3.12
C LYS A 270 7.73 -27.00 4.16
N LYS A 271 8.87 -26.30 4.23
CA LYS A 271 9.92 -26.59 5.22
C LYS A 271 9.49 -26.17 6.63
N LEU A 272 8.71 -25.10 6.73
CA LEU A 272 8.16 -24.59 7.98
C LEU A 272 6.89 -25.35 8.42
N GLY A 273 6.28 -26.12 7.52
CA GLY A 273 5.05 -26.87 7.79
C GLY A 273 3.77 -26.09 7.45
N TYR A 274 3.89 -24.96 6.75
CA TYR A 274 2.77 -24.15 6.29
C TYR A 274 2.36 -24.50 4.86
N THR A 275 1.10 -24.25 4.54
CA THR A 275 0.58 -24.28 3.17
C THR A 275 0.76 -22.89 2.55
N LEU A 276 1.14 -22.84 1.28
CA LEU A 276 1.15 -21.62 0.50
C LEU A 276 0.48 -21.95 -0.84
N GLU A 277 -0.75 -21.48 -0.99
CA GLU A 277 -1.59 -21.77 -2.15
C GLU A 277 -1.26 -20.83 -3.31
N SER A 278 -1.92 -21.04 -4.45
CA SER A 278 -1.78 -20.22 -5.65
C SER A 278 -3.13 -19.82 -6.21
N ASP A 279 -3.22 -18.57 -6.64
CA ASP A 279 -4.44 -17.97 -7.15
C ASP A 279 -4.22 -17.43 -8.56
N PRO A 280 -5.15 -17.62 -9.52
CA PRO A 280 -5.01 -17.07 -10.86
C PRO A 280 -4.94 -15.55 -10.83
N SER A 281 -4.13 -14.98 -11.73
CA SER A 281 -4.08 -13.53 -11.94
C SER A 281 -5.49 -12.94 -12.11
N PRO A 282 -5.84 -11.89 -11.33
CA PRO A 282 -7.16 -11.29 -11.39
C PRO A 282 -7.39 -10.64 -12.76
N THR A 283 -8.61 -10.75 -13.29
CA THR A 283 -8.94 -10.24 -14.63
C THR A 283 -9.02 -8.70 -14.69
N TYR A 284 -9.35 -8.06 -13.57
CA TYR A 284 -9.65 -6.62 -13.51
C TYR A 284 -8.89 -5.86 -12.41
N SER A 285 -7.98 -6.53 -11.71
CA SER A 285 -7.15 -5.93 -10.66
C SER A 285 -5.67 -6.07 -11.01
N THR A 286 -4.86 -5.15 -10.51
CA THR A 286 -3.40 -5.15 -10.63
C THR A 286 -2.83 -4.47 -9.40
N SER A 287 -1.53 -4.63 -9.15
CA SER A 287 -0.84 -4.01 -8.01
C SER A 287 0.54 -3.48 -8.44
N ASP A 288 1.33 -3.01 -7.48
CA ASP A 288 2.63 -2.35 -7.68
C ASP A 288 3.74 -3.25 -8.23
N TYR A 289 3.51 -4.54 -8.43
CA TYR A 289 4.41 -5.40 -9.20
C TYR A 289 4.44 -5.03 -10.69
N LEU A 290 3.35 -4.45 -11.22
CA LEU A 290 3.16 -4.27 -12.65
C LEU A 290 4.24 -3.38 -13.29
N PRO A 291 4.67 -2.24 -12.69
CA PRO A 291 5.71 -1.41 -13.28
C PRO A 291 7.09 -2.06 -13.34
N PHE A 292 7.33 -3.12 -12.57
CA PHE A 292 8.57 -3.92 -12.65
C PHE A 292 8.53 -4.94 -13.79
N GLN A 293 7.35 -5.23 -14.32
CA GLN A 293 7.16 -6.04 -15.52
C GLN A 293 7.17 -5.17 -16.78
N GLU A 294 7.24 -5.81 -17.94
CA GLU A 294 7.22 -5.09 -19.22
C GLU A 294 5.83 -4.47 -19.47
N LEU A 295 5.75 -3.15 -19.31
CA LEU A 295 4.57 -2.36 -19.66
C LEU A 295 4.78 -1.66 -20.99
N SER A 296 3.90 -1.93 -21.96
CA SER A 296 3.85 -1.15 -23.20
C SER A 296 3.33 0.27 -22.90
N PHE A 297 3.75 1.26 -23.70
CA PHE A 297 3.18 2.62 -23.63
C PHE A 297 1.65 2.62 -23.70
N ALA A 298 1.06 1.80 -24.57
CA ALA A 298 -0.39 1.72 -24.73
C ALA A 298 -1.07 1.17 -23.47
N SER A 299 -0.50 0.14 -22.84
CA SER A 299 -0.99 -0.41 -21.58
C SER A 299 -0.87 0.62 -20.45
N ASP A 300 0.29 1.26 -20.32
CA ASP A 300 0.57 2.26 -19.27
C ASP A 300 -0.29 3.53 -19.41
N PHE A 301 -0.58 3.94 -20.65
CA PHE A 301 -1.54 5.00 -20.97
C PHE A 301 -2.98 4.59 -20.61
N ALA A 302 -3.40 3.38 -21.00
CA ALA A 302 -4.74 2.88 -20.71
C ALA A 302 -4.99 2.79 -19.19
N TYR A 303 -4.04 2.28 -18.41
CA TYR A 303 -4.12 2.27 -16.94
C TYR A 303 -4.19 3.68 -16.36
N GLY A 304 -3.37 4.60 -16.87
CA GLY A 304 -3.44 6.01 -16.48
C GLY A 304 -4.83 6.60 -16.69
N LEU A 305 -5.45 6.35 -17.84
CA LEU A 305 -6.78 6.87 -18.16
C LEU A 305 -7.91 6.21 -17.36
N GLN A 306 -7.82 4.89 -17.10
CA GLN A 306 -8.85 4.11 -16.41
C GLN A 306 -8.92 4.39 -14.91
N LEU A 307 -7.75 4.53 -14.26
CA LEU A 307 -7.66 4.64 -12.80
C LEU A 307 -7.48 6.08 -12.32
N ASN A 308 -7.11 7.01 -13.21
CA ASN A 308 -6.91 8.42 -12.87
C ASN A 308 -7.10 9.34 -14.08
N PHE A 309 -8.32 9.80 -14.34
CA PHE A 309 -8.62 10.61 -15.52
C PHE A 309 -7.71 11.84 -15.69
N VAL A 310 -7.41 12.58 -14.62
CA VAL A 310 -6.53 13.78 -14.70
C VAL A 310 -5.06 13.41 -14.80
N GLY A 311 -4.61 12.36 -14.12
CA GLY A 311 -3.27 11.80 -14.29
C GLY A 311 -3.05 11.22 -15.69
N GLY A 312 -4.07 10.62 -16.30
CA GLY A 312 -4.03 10.03 -17.64
C GLY A 312 -3.99 11.04 -18.78
N ILE A 313 -4.40 12.29 -18.56
CA ILE A 313 -4.28 13.38 -19.55
C ILE A 313 -3.00 14.21 -19.40
N LEU A 314 -2.27 14.05 -18.29
CA LEU A 314 -0.99 14.71 -18.07
C LEU A 314 0.18 13.77 -18.41
N PRO A 315 1.24 14.26 -19.07
CA PRO A 315 2.43 13.44 -19.35
C PRO A 315 2.99 12.76 -18.09
N GLN A 316 2.93 11.43 -18.06
CA GLN A 316 3.54 10.62 -17.01
C GLN A 316 4.97 10.25 -17.40
N ARG A 317 5.89 10.24 -16.44
CA ARG A 317 7.30 9.87 -16.70
C ARG A 317 7.42 8.42 -17.21
N SER A 318 6.56 7.52 -16.72
CA SER A 318 6.55 6.11 -17.12
C SER A 318 6.28 5.90 -18.61
N TRP A 319 5.58 6.83 -19.27
CA TRP A 319 5.34 6.79 -20.72
C TRP A 319 6.61 6.88 -21.57
N PHE A 320 7.70 7.34 -20.98
CA PHE A 320 8.99 7.56 -21.65
C PHE A 320 10.10 6.69 -21.07
N ALA A 321 9.78 5.75 -20.18
CA ALA A 321 10.75 4.87 -19.56
C ALA A 321 11.12 3.73 -20.50
N ASP A 322 12.40 3.35 -20.52
CA ASP A 322 12.84 2.19 -21.27
C ASP A 322 12.25 0.90 -20.67
N PRO A 323 11.73 -0.01 -21.53
CA PRO A 323 11.13 -1.26 -21.08
C PRO A 323 12.18 -2.12 -20.38
N GLY A 324 11.81 -2.66 -19.22
CA GLY A 324 12.60 -3.62 -18.48
C GLY A 324 11.66 -4.64 -17.85
N SER A 325 12.11 -5.89 -17.78
CA SER A 325 11.37 -6.96 -17.10
C SER A 325 12.24 -7.51 -15.98
N VAL A 326 11.81 -7.22 -14.76
CA VAL A 326 12.34 -7.82 -13.53
C VAL A 326 11.43 -9.00 -13.16
N PRO A 327 11.96 -10.17 -12.76
CA PRO A 327 11.15 -11.25 -12.20
C PRO A 327 10.39 -10.77 -10.96
N VAL A 328 9.11 -11.10 -10.85
CA VAL A 328 8.27 -10.67 -9.73
C VAL A 328 7.72 -11.87 -8.96
N LEU A 329 7.45 -11.70 -7.67
CA LEU A 329 6.67 -12.63 -6.87
C LEU A 329 5.59 -11.81 -6.16
N ASN A 330 4.33 -12.14 -6.37
CA ASN A 330 3.21 -11.40 -5.77
C ASN A 330 2.53 -12.25 -4.71
N PHE A 331 2.31 -11.67 -3.52
CA PHE A 331 1.53 -12.27 -2.44
C PHE A 331 0.24 -11.48 -2.21
N SER A 332 -0.85 -12.22 -2.05
CA SER A 332 -2.16 -11.71 -1.63
C SER A 332 -2.95 -12.82 -0.94
N SER A 333 -3.99 -12.49 -0.18
CA SER A 333 -4.89 -13.50 0.38
C SER A 333 -5.75 -14.15 -0.71
N CYS A 334 -5.88 -15.47 -0.67
CA CYS A 334 -6.58 -16.24 -1.69
C CYS A 334 -8.06 -15.82 -1.83
N GLY A 335 -8.56 -15.73 -3.06
CA GLY A 335 -9.94 -15.40 -3.40
C GLY A 335 -10.35 -13.93 -3.22
N ILE A 336 -9.54 -13.12 -2.53
CA ILE A 336 -9.89 -11.74 -2.21
C ILE A 336 -9.78 -10.84 -3.45
N MET A 337 -8.67 -10.92 -4.19
CA MET A 337 -8.40 -10.12 -5.39
C MET A 337 -9.35 -10.40 -6.58
N GLN A 338 -9.95 -11.59 -6.63
CA GLN A 338 -10.96 -11.92 -7.64
C GLN A 338 -12.34 -11.31 -7.31
N SER A 339 -12.61 -11.09 -6.03
CA SER A 339 -13.88 -10.53 -5.54
C SER A 339 -13.96 -9.01 -5.62
N SER A 340 -12.82 -8.33 -5.79
CA SER A 340 -12.71 -6.87 -5.91
C SER A 340 -12.88 -6.33 -7.33
N ALA A 341 -13.29 -7.19 -8.28
CA ALA A 341 -13.41 -6.95 -9.74
C ALA A 341 -14.35 -5.81 -10.19
N ASP A 342 -14.82 -4.99 -9.25
CA ASP A 342 -15.94 -4.08 -9.43
C ASP A 342 -15.49 -2.66 -9.05
N PHE A 343 -14.37 -2.19 -9.62
CA PHE A 343 -13.79 -0.87 -9.36
C PHE A 343 -14.84 0.25 -9.47
N ILE A 344 -15.74 0.22 -10.47
CA ILE A 344 -16.78 1.25 -10.64
C ILE A 344 -17.94 1.09 -9.64
N THR A 345 -18.32 -0.15 -9.32
CA THR A 345 -19.46 -0.47 -8.44
C THR A 345 -19.07 -0.30 -6.97
N SER A 346 -17.89 -0.74 -6.54
CA SER A 346 -17.31 -0.47 -5.21
C SER A 346 -17.12 1.02 -4.95
N PHE A 347 -16.78 1.79 -5.99
CA PHE A 347 -16.54 3.23 -5.92
C PHE A 347 -17.82 4.07 -5.78
N LEU A 348 -18.94 3.61 -6.34
CA LEU A 348 -20.26 4.25 -6.19
C LEU A 348 -21.09 3.66 -5.02
N LEU A 349 -20.82 2.40 -4.65
CA LEU A 349 -21.56 1.62 -3.67
C LEU A 349 -20.59 0.69 -2.89
N PRO A 350 -20.23 0.99 -1.63
CA PRO A 350 -19.17 0.28 -0.90
C PRO A 350 -19.67 -1.06 -0.31
N PHE A 351 -19.96 -2.06 -1.16
CA PHE A 351 -20.45 -3.37 -0.73
C PHE A 351 -19.40 -4.50 -0.78
N GLY A 352 -18.20 -4.26 -1.33
CA GLY A 352 -17.09 -5.23 -1.43
C GLY A 352 -16.41 -5.54 -0.09
N GLN A 353 -15.53 -6.55 -0.04
CA GLN A 353 -14.69 -6.82 1.13
C GLN A 353 -13.50 -5.85 1.24
N LEU A 354 -13.00 -5.39 0.09
CA LEU A 354 -11.98 -4.35 -0.05
C LEU A 354 -12.61 -3.02 -0.44
N HIS A 355 -11.87 -1.92 -0.17
CA HIS A 355 -12.27 -0.54 -0.49
C HIS A 355 -13.63 -0.12 0.11
N SER A 356 -14.07 -0.79 1.18
CA SER A 356 -15.34 -0.55 1.86
C SER A 356 -15.16 -0.55 3.38
N PHE A 357 -16.24 -0.30 4.12
CA PHE A 357 -16.28 -0.39 5.60
C PHE A 357 -15.98 -1.77 6.16
N ARG A 358 -15.88 -2.78 5.30
CA ARG A 358 -15.49 -4.13 5.68
C ARG A 358 -13.97 -4.31 5.72
N ASP A 359 -13.20 -3.43 5.08
CA ASP A 359 -11.75 -3.40 5.25
C ASP A 359 -11.44 -2.75 6.61
N SER A 360 -11.24 -3.62 7.59
CA SER A 360 -11.07 -3.27 8.99
C SER A 360 -10.05 -4.17 9.68
N ALA A 361 -9.40 -3.63 10.70
CA ALA A 361 -8.43 -4.35 11.53
C ALA A 361 -9.04 -5.60 12.22
N GLU A 362 -10.36 -5.67 12.38
CA GLU A 362 -11.01 -6.88 12.93
C GLU A 362 -10.86 -8.10 12.03
N LEU A 363 -10.64 -7.92 10.73
CA LEU A 363 -10.48 -9.00 9.77
C LEU A 363 -9.02 -9.41 9.55
N VAL A 364 -8.08 -8.74 10.22
CA VAL A 364 -6.65 -9.08 10.16
C VAL A 364 -6.38 -10.32 11.00
N ASP A 365 -5.71 -11.30 10.39
CA ASP A 365 -5.14 -12.47 11.05
C ASP A 365 -3.63 -12.29 11.23
N LEU A 366 -3.21 -11.95 12.46
CA LEU A 366 -1.81 -11.75 12.81
C LEU A 366 -0.97 -13.04 12.72
N GLY A 367 -1.60 -14.22 12.86
CA GLY A 367 -0.92 -15.51 12.71
C GLY A 367 -0.49 -15.70 11.26
N GLU A 368 -1.43 -15.57 10.33
CA GLU A 368 -1.16 -15.65 8.88
C GLU A 368 -0.11 -14.63 8.40
N LEU A 369 -0.11 -13.40 8.94
CA LEU A 369 0.94 -12.42 8.63
C LEU A 369 2.33 -12.88 9.10
N TYR A 370 2.39 -13.46 10.30
CA TYR A 370 3.62 -13.99 10.84
C TYR A 370 4.12 -15.21 10.06
N GLU A 371 3.23 -16.08 9.63
CA GLU A 371 3.55 -17.20 8.75
C GLU A 371 4.16 -16.71 7.42
N LEU A 372 3.55 -15.72 6.78
CA LEU A 372 4.09 -15.12 5.56
C LEU A 372 5.48 -14.49 5.80
N TYR A 373 5.67 -13.78 6.91
CA TYR A 373 6.98 -13.24 7.30
C TYR A 373 8.04 -14.35 7.42
N LEU A 374 7.72 -15.48 8.07
CA LEU A 374 8.63 -16.62 8.18
C LEU A 374 8.93 -17.27 6.83
N ILE A 375 7.93 -17.38 5.95
CA ILE A 375 8.09 -17.89 4.58
C ILE A 375 9.07 -17.02 3.80
N LEU A 376 8.89 -15.70 3.84
CA LEU A 376 9.79 -14.73 3.18
C LEU A 376 11.21 -14.83 3.77
N ASP A 377 11.36 -14.87 5.09
CA ASP A 377 12.66 -14.99 5.75
C ASP A 377 13.37 -16.30 5.38
N GLY A 378 12.64 -17.42 5.37
CA GLY A 378 13.16 -18.75 5.01
C GLY A 378 13.50 -18.88 3.53
N MET A 379 12.78 -18.18 2.65
CA MET A 379 13.11 -18.04 1.23
C MET A 379 14.41 -17.26 1.06
N LEU A 380 14.49 -16.07 1.67
CA LEU A 380 15.68 -15.21 1.62
C LEU A 380 16.92 -15.89 2.19
N GLY A 381 16.79 -16.67 3.27
CA GLY A 381 17.92 -17.41 3.85
C GLY A 381 18.57 -18.41 2.88
N ARG A 382 17.80 -18.96 1.93
CA ARG A 382 18.35 -19.77 0.83
C ARG A 382 19.01 -18.90 -0.23
N ILE A 383 18.33 -17.84 -0.67
CA ILE A 383 18.84 -16.93 -1.71
C ILE A 383 20.17 -16.30 -1.29
N GLU A 384 20.27 -15.84 -0.04
CA GLU A 384 21.51 -15.34 0.56
C GLU A 384 22.65 -16.35 0.48
N LYS A 385 22.38 -17.61 0.81
CA LYS A 385 23.37 -18.68 0.78
C LYS A 385 23.84 -18.95 -0.66
N ASP A 386 22.91 -19.01 -1.61
CA ASP A 386 23.21 -19.23 -3.03
C ASP A 386 24.05 -18.06 -3.58
N GLY A 387 23.71 -16.82 -3.23
CA GLY A 387 24.47 -15.62 -3.58
C GLY A 387 25.91 -15.64 -3.04
N VAL A 388 26.10 -16.02 -1.76
CA VAL A 388 27.43 -16.19 -1.17
C VAL A 388 28.25 -17.25 -1.91
N ASN A 389 27.63 -18.34 -2.32
CA ASN A 389 28.28 -19.41 -3.07
C ASN A 389 28.50 -19.06 -4.55
N LYS A 390 27.96 -17.91 -5.02
CA LYS A 390 27.90 -17.52 -6.44
C LYS A 390 27.16 -18.55 -7.30
N ASP A 391 26.21 -19.25 -6.70
CA ASP A 391 25.31 -20.12 -7.44
C ASP A 391 24.37 -19.23 -8.26
N PRO A 392 24.34 -19.37 -9.60
CA PRO A 392 23.53 -18.50 -10.43
C PRO A 392 22.05 -18.70 -10.14
N PHE A 393 21.33 -17.61 -9.89
CA PHE A 393 19.87 -17.62 -9.89
C PHE A 393 19.39 -17.84 -11.33
N TYR A 394 18.53 -18.81 -11.56
CA TYR A 394 18.03 -19.11 -12.91
C TYR A 394 16.60 -18.62 -13.07
N ARG A 395 16.30 -17.98 -14.20
CA ARG A 395 14.95 -17.58 -14.60
C ARG A 395 14.44 -18.41 -15.78
N ILE A 396 13.13 -18.57 -15.85
CA ILE A 396 12.46 -19.13 -17.03
C ILE A 396 12.10 -17.98 -17.97
N VAL A 397 12.78 -17.90 -19.11
CA VAL A 397 12.49 -16.91 -20.15
C VAL A 397 11.65 -17.56 -21.24
N LYS A 398 10.49 -16.98 -21.53
CA LYS A 398 9.66 -17.35 -22.68
C LYS A 398 9.97 -16.41 -23.84
N HIS A 399 10.47 -16.96 -24.95
CA HIS A 399 10.59 -16.24 -26.22
C HIS A 399 9.93 -17.10 -27.30
N ASP A 400 8.99 -16.52 -28.05
CA ASP A 400 8.28 -17.18 -29.17
C ASP A 400 7.61 -18.52 -28.79
N GLY A 401 7.07 -18.61 -27.58
CA GLY A 401 6.41 -19.83 -27.08
C GLY A 401 7.35 -20.94 -26.62
N ILE A 402 8.66 -20.70 -26.62
CA ILE A 402 9.68 -21.64 -26.11
C ILE A 402 10.17 -21.15 -24.75
N SER A 403 10.05 -21.99 -23.73
CA SER A 403 10.63 -21.74 -22.40
C SER A 403 12.11 -22.15 -22.40
N SER A 404 12.99 -21.25 -21.98
CA SER A 404 14.42 -21.51 -21.76
C SER A 404 14.81 -21.13 -20.34
N ILE A 405 15.76 -21.87 -19.75
CA ILE A 405 16.33 -21.56 -18.44
C ILE A 405 17.59 -20.71 -18.69
N GLN A 406 17.63 -19.51 -18.13
CA GLN A 406 18.78 -18.61 -18.27
C GLN A 406 19.28 -18.19 -16.88
N PRO A 407 20.59 -18.13 -16.64
CA PRO A 407 21.11 -17.49 -15.43
C PRO A 407 20.75 -16.00 -15.47
N VAL A 408 20.26 -15.47 -14.36
CA VAL A 408 20.18 -14.02 -14.12
C VAL A 408 21.62 -13.56 -13.95
N SER A 409 22.11 -12.78 -14.91
CA SER A 409 23.52 -12.42 -15.00
C SER A 409 23.98 -11.69 -13.74
N ALA A 410 24.93 -12.28 -13.03
CA ALA A 410 25.80 -11.56 -12.11
C ALA A 410 26.89 -10.88 -12.96
N ASN A 411 26.66 -9.64 -13.38
CA ASN A 411 27.69 -8.83 -14.02
C ASN A 411 28.32 -7.89 -13.00
#